data_AF-A0A3M1JYD7-F1
#
_entry.id   AF-A0A3M1JYD7-F1
#
_cell.length_a   1.000
_cell.length_b   1.000
_cell.length_c   1.000
_cell.angle_alpha   90.00
_cell.angle_beta   90.00
_cell.angle_gamma   90.00
#
_symmetry.space_group_name_H-M   'P 1'
#
loop_
_entity.id
_entity.type
_entity.pdbx_description
1 polymer ?
#
loop_
_entity_poly.entity_id
_entity_poly.type
_entity_poly.pdbx_seq_one_letter_code
_entity_poly.pdbx_strand_id
1 'polypeptide(L)' 'IHTENSYKYTVDEFHSLATAAGFTPVRCWCDPERLFSVHFLEVL' A
#
# COMPACT_ATOMS: atom_id res chain seq x y z
N ILE A 1 -3.25 9.22 -27.82
CA ILE A 1 -3.08 7.85 -27.28
C ILE A 1 -2.76 8.01 -25.80
N HIS A 2 -3.55 7.41 -24.93
CA HIS A 2 -3.27 7.35 -23.49
C HIS A 2 -2.25 6.24 -23.23
N THR A 3 -1.19 6.52 -22.47
CA THR A 3 -0.06 5.57 -22.31
C THR A 3 0.07 4.99 -20.91
N GLU A 4 -0.46 5.65 -19.86
CA GLU A 4 -0.30 5.18 -18.48
C GLU A 4 -1.38 5.71 -17.53
N ASN A 5 -1.75 4.91 -16.54
CA ASN A 5 -2.40 5.38 -15.30
C ASN A 5 -1.54 4.98 -14.08
N SER A 6 -1.38 5.90 -13.13
CA SER A 6 -0.70 5.64 -11.86
C SER A 6 -1.61 6.00 -10.69
N TYR A 7 -2.40 5.04 -10.24
CA TYR A 7 -3.29 5.21 -9.09
C TYR A 7 -2.48 5.32 -7.81
N LYS A 8 -2.84 6.28 -6.96
CA LYS A 8 -2.22 6.53 -5.66
C LYS A 8 -3.20 6.14 -4.56
N TYR A 9 -2.67 5.57 -3.50
CA TYR A 9 -3.45 5.08 -2.36
C TYR A 9 -2.91 5.71 -1.09
N THR A 10 -3.82 5.96 -0.15
CA THR A 10 -3.44 6.15 1.24
C THR A 10 -2.96 4.82 1.83
N VAL A 11 -2.25 4.88 2.97
CA VAL A 11 -1.81 3.68 3.69
C VAL A 11 -3.00 2.80 4.08
N ASP A 12 -4.10 3.40 4.54
CA ASP A 12 -5.29 2.69 5.00
C ASP A 12 -6.05 2.00 3.86
N GLU A 13 -6.17 2.67 2.70
CA GLU A 13 -6.75 2.05 1.49
C GLU A 13 -5.91 0.85 1.03
N PHE A 14 -4.58 0.99 1.01
CA PHE A 14 -3.70 -0.10 0.60
C PHE A 14 -3.76 -1.28 1.58
N HIS A 15 -3.80 -1.03 2.89
CA HIS A 15 -3.99 -2.08 3.88
C HIS A 15 -5.33 -2.79 3.73
N SER A 16 -6.41 -2.05 3.45
CA SER A 16 -7.72 -2.65 3.19
C SER A 16 -7.68 -3.59 1.97
N LEU A 17 -7.00 -3.18 0.90
CA LEU A 17 -6.78 -4.03 -0.28
C LEU A 17 -5.94 -5.27 0.04
N ALA A 18 -4.85 -5.12 0.80
CA ALA A 18 -4.00 -6.24 1.21
C ALA A 18 -4.77 -7.27 2.05
N THR A 19 -5.57 -6.81 3.02
CA THR A 19 -6.42 -7.67 3.85
C THR A 19 -7.50 -8.36 3.04
N ALA A 20 -8.15 -7.67 2.10
CA ALA A 20 -9.11 -8.30 1.19
C ALA A 20 -8.46 -9.37 0.30
N ALA A 21 -7.17 -9.25 0.02
CA ALA A 21 -6.37 -10.23 -0.72
C ALA A 21 -5.79 -11.36 0.17
N GLY A 22 -6.10 -11.40 1.46
CA GLY A 22 -5.65 -12.45 2.39
C GLY A 22 -4.27 -12.21 3.01
N PHE A 23 -3.68 -11.03 2.81
CA PHE A 23 -2.42 -10.64 3.46
C PHE A 23 -2.69 -9.91 4.77
N THR A 24 -1.77 -10.06 5.73
CA THR A 24 -1.79 -9.30 6.98
C THR A 24 -0.74 -8.19 6.93
N PRO A 25 -1.11 -6.91 7.02
CA PRO A 25 -0.16 -5.82 7.15
C PRO A 25 0.55 -5.87 8.51
N VAL A 26 1.87 -5.97 8.50
CA VAL A 26 2.68 -6.08 9.72
C VAL A 26 3.37 -4.77 10.06
N ARG A 27 3.91 -4.09 9.04
CA ARG A 27 4.61 -2.83 9.21
C ARG A 27 4.51 -1.97 7.96
N CYS A 28 4.37 -0.67 8.15
CA CYS A 28 4.44 0.32 7.10
C CYS A 28 5.48 1.38 7.49
N TRP A 29 6.34 1.74 6.54
CA TRP A 29 7.27 2.86 6.68
C TRP A 29 6.88 3.93 5.69
N CYS A 30 6.98 5.18 6.12
CA CYS A 30 6.83 6.35 5.26
C CYS A 30 8.09 7.20 5.36
N ASP A 31 8.39 7.94 4.30
CA ASP A 31 9.32 9.07 4.42
C ASP A 31 8.73 10.15 5.36
N PRO A 32 9.54 11.08 5.88
CA PRO A 32 9.08 12.10 6.83
C PRO A 32 7.94 12.99 6.31
N GLU A 33 7.86 13.21 4.99
CA GLU A 33 6.83 14.01 4.35
C GLU A 33 5.61 13.18 3.94
N ARG A 34 5.66 11.85 4.14
CA ARG A 34 4.60 10.89 3.83
C ARG A 34 4.17 10.88 2.37
N LEU A 35 5.13 11.09 1.46
CA LEU A 35 4.93 11.06 0.01
C LEU A 35 5.03 9.65 -0.58
N PHE A 36 5.65 8.72 0.15
CA PHE A 36 5.85 7.35 -0.25
C PHE A 36 5.78 6.39 0.94
N SER A 37 5.26 5.19 0.70
CA SER A 37 5.18 4.14 1.72
C SER A 37 5.74 2.80 1.22
N VAL A 38 6.37 2.07 2.13
CA VAL A 38 6.77 0.67 1.94
C VAL A 38 5.96 -0.18 2.91
N HIS A 39 5.31 -1.23 2.41
CA HIS A 39 4.44 -2.11 3.18
C HIS A 39 5.07 -3.50 3.32
N PHE A 40 5.26 -3.96 4.54
CA PHE A 40 5.63 -5.35 4.86
C PHE A 40 4.37 -6.13 5.22
N LEU A 41 4.10 -7.17 4.44
CA LEU A 41 2.92 -8.02 4.52
C LEU A 41 3.36 -9.48 4.71
N GLU A 42 2.59 -10.24 5.48
CA GLU A 42 2.78 -11.69 5.67
C GLU A 42 1.52 -12.46 5.25
N VAL A 43 1.71 -13.75 4.95
CA VAL A 43 0.63 -14.73 4.76
C VAL A 43 0.67 -15.69 5.95
N LEU A 44 -0.44 -15.86 6.63
CA LEU A 44 -0.59 -16.84 7.70
C LEU A 44 -0.86 -18.25 7.15
#